data_AF-A0A1B6K0G7-F1
#
_entry.id   AF-A0A1B6K0G7-F1
#
_cell.length_a   1.000
_cell.length_b   1.000
_cell.length_c   1.000
_cell.angle_alpha   90.00
_cell.angle_beta   90.00
_cell.angle_gamma   90.00
#
_symmetry.space_group_name_H-M   'P 1'
#
loop_
_entity.id
_entity.type
_entity.pdbx_description
1 polymer ?
#
loop_
_entity_poly.entity_id
_entity_poly.type
_entity_poly.pdbx_seq_one_letter_code
_entity_poly.pdbx_strand_id
1 'polypeptide(L)'
;EFENGRVLGNKRSCHRTSKVDSWWRWLFWHCSYCFCICDDATNSDRYFSLRNVLSSTDSNKVITGVRFVKMHGVVHIQIQEGILQRYGHIDETSISWQPVDNFRTRNAIEDKDYMKMTYYKRAIDLDDLKAPPEHVITGIKFRRVGGHLNLEIRATPINFTSGELIEPGRKDLWISNDNTDGAPIKPRTRLKLDSPDNPLNSLSPSKIDSENDQYLQFTYSDIDLDAAQTTVPYLDTQMVSPQPPVPLSG
;
A
#
# COMPACT_ATOMS: atom_id res chain seq x y z
N GLU A 1 -29.89 1.87 -15.13
CA GLU A 1 -30.98 2.86 -15.05
C GLU A 1 -32.18 2.15 -14.46
N PHE A 2 -32.73 2.73 -13.41
CA PHE A 2 -33.94 2.26 -12.76
C PHE A 2 -35.17 2.77 -13.52
N GLU A 3 -36.33 2.12 -13.32
CA GLU A 3 -37.58 2.55 -13.96
C GLU A 3 -38.01 3.98 -13.60
N ASN A 4 -37.58 4.48 -12.44
CA ASN A 4 -37.81 5.86 -12.00
C ASN A 4 -36.82 6.87 -12.61
N GLY A 5 -35.96 6.45 -13.53
CA GLY A 5 -34.95 7.30 -14.18
C GLY A 5 -33.65 7.50 -13.40
N ARG A 6 -33.51 6.94 -12.17
CA ARG A 6 -32.22 6.97 -11.45
C ARG A 6 -31.16 6.20 -12.26
N VAL A 7 -29.98 6.78 -12.40
CA VAL A 7 -28.83 6.14 -13.03
C VAL A 7 -27.73 6.00 -11.98
N LEU A 8 -27.11 4.82 -11.94
CA LEU A 8 -25.90 4.58 -11.16
C LEU A 8 -24.70 4.80 -12.08
N GLY A 9 -23.77 5.63 -11.66
CA GLY A 9 -22.61 6.00 -12.46
C GLY A 9 -22.97 6.73 -13.76
N ASN A 10 -22.04 6.68 -14.71
CA ASN A 10 -22.17 7.39 -15.97
C ASN A 10 -22.84 6.53 -17.06
N LYS A 11 -23.97 7.01 -17.60
CA LYS A 11 -24.67 6.36 -18.73
C LYS A 11 -23.81 6.40 -19.99
N ARG A 12 -23.18 5.27 -20.34
CA ARG A 12 -22.44 5.05 -21.60
C ARG A 12 -23.19 4.06 -22.49
N SER A 13 -22.83 3.98 -23.78
CA SER A 13 -23.43 2.97 -24.65
C SER A 13 -22.90 1.58 -24.29
N CYS A 14 -23.78 0.68 -23.88
CA CYS A 14 -23.45 -0.73 -23.68
C CYS A 14 -23.81 -1.53 -24.94
N HIS A 15 -22.91 -2.41 -25.39
CA HIS A 15 -23.16 -3.29 -26.54
C HIS A 15 -24.34 -4.24 -26.32
N ARG A 16 -24.62 -4.60 -25.06
CA ARG A 16 -25.79 -5.38 -24.65
C ARG A 16 -26.38 -4.76 -23.40
N THR A 17 -27.68 -4.54 -23.41
CA THR A 17 -28.46 -4.13 -22.24
C THR A 17 -29.37 -5.29 -21.85
N SER A 18 -29.50 -5.54 -20.55
CA SER A 18 -30.43 -6.52 -20.00
C SER A 18 -31.23 -5.82 -18.92
N LYS A 19 -32.56 -5.93 -19.00
CA LYS A 19 -33.45 -5.41 -17.96
C LYS A 19 -33.52 -6.44 -16.83
N VAL A 20 -33.38 -5.98 -15.59
CA VAL A 20 -33.56 -6.79 -14.39
C VAL A 20 -34.67 -6.15 -13.57
N ASP A 21 -35.64 -6.96 -13.16
CA ASP A 21 -36.81 -6.49 -12.42
C ASP A 21 -36.90 -7.27 -11.09
N SER A 22 -37.26 -6.58 -10.01
CA SER A 22 -37.70 -7.24 -8.77
C SER A 22 -39.05 -7.91 -9.02
N TRP A 23 -39.38 -8.92 -8.23
CA TRP A 23 -40.58 -9.72 -8.48
C TRP A 23 -41.30 -10.07 -7.19
N TRP A 24 -42.61 -10.31 -7.32
CA TRP A 24 -43.48 -10.72 -6.24
C TRP A 24 -43.87 -12.19 -6.40
N ARG A 25 -43.77 -12.96 -5.32
CA ARG A 25 -44.35 -14.30 -5.20
C ARG A 25 -45.55 -14.21 -4.27
N TRP A 26 -46.75 -14.37 -4.82
CA TRP A 26 -48.00 -14.12 -4.07
C TRP A 26 -48.07 -12.67 -3.57
N LEU A 27 -49.07 -12.35 -2.72
CA LEU A 27 -49.29 -10.99 -2.20
C LEU A 27 -48.27 -10.55 -1.13
N PHE A 28 -47.42 -11.45 -0.62
CA PHE A 28 -46.66 -11.19 0.62
C PHE A 28 -45.14 -11.32 0.48
N TRP A 29 -44.62 -11.90 -0.62
CA TRP A 29 -43.18 -12.11 -0.77
C TRP A 29 -42.63 -11.26 -1.90
N HIS A 30 -41.97 -10.17 -1.55
CA HIS A 30 -41.20 -9.35 -2.49
C HIS A 30 -39.75 -9.82 -2.52
N CYS A 31 -39.22 -10.07 -3.72
CA CYS A 31 -37.83 -10.38 -3.94
C CYS A 31 -37.17 -9.24 -4.70
N SER A 32 -36.36 -8.45 -3.99
CA SER A 32 -35.54 -7.39 -4.58
C SER A 32 -34.35 -7.99 -5.32
N TYR A 33 -33.93 -7.35 -6.41
CA TYR A 33 -32.65 -7.68 -7.03
C TYR A 33 -31.49 -7.11 -6.19
N CYS A 34 -30.36 -7.83 -6.17
CA CYS A 34 -29.19 -7.42 -5.42
C CYS A 34 -28.18 -6.70 -6.33
N PHE A 35 -27.53 -5.67 -5.79
CA PHE A 35 -26.32 -5.09 -6.40
C PHE A 35 -25.11 -5.91 -5.93
N CYS A 36 -24.36 -6.49 -6.86
CA CYS A 36 -23.20 -7.31 -6.56
C CYS A 36 -21.91 -6.60 -6.97
N ILE A 37 -20.87 -6.73 -6.15
CA ILE A 37 -19.52 -6.26 -6.46
C ILE A 37 -18.76 -7.43 -7.09
N CYS A 38 -18.10 -7.19 -8.21
CA CYS A 38 -17.30 -8.19 -8.89
C CYS A 38 -15.95 -8.39 -8.20
N ASP A 39 -15.57 -9.64 -7.98
CA ASP A 39 -14.25 -10.03 -7.49
C ASP A 39 -13.61 -11.05 -8.46
N ASP A 40 -12.81 -10.58 -9.42
CA ASP A 40 -12.18 -11.44 -10.44
C ASP A 40 -10.92 -12.11 -9.91
N ALA A 41 -11.03 -13.35 -9.43
CA ALA A 41 -9.91 -14.11 -8.89
C ALA A 41 -8.77 -14.41 -9.89
N THR A 42 -9.03 -14.29 -11.20
CA THR A 42 -8.11 -14.72 -12.26
C THR A 42 -7.31 -13.58 -12.87
N ASN A 43 -7.94 -12.45 -13.18
CA ASN A 43 -7.30 -11.30 -13.84
C ASN A 43 -7.25 -10.08 -12.92
N SER A 44 -6.53 -10.23 -11.80
CA SER A 44 -6.46 -9.18 -10.78
C SER A 44 -5.05 -8.98 -10.24
N ASP A 45 -4.70 -7.72 -10.04
CA ASP A 45 -3.47 -7.29 -9.38
C ASP A 45 -3.73 -7.09 -7.89
N ARG A 46 -3.79 -8.21 -7.14
CA ARG A 46 -4.29 -8.23 -5.76
C ARG A 46 -3.25 -8.69 -4.73
N TYR A 47 -1.97 -8.72 -5.10
CA TYR A 47 -0.93 -9.28 -4.26
C TYR A 47 0.03 -8.19 -3.80
N PHE A 48 0.53 -8.30 -2.57
CA PHE A 48 1.57 -7.42 -2.02
C PHE A 48 2.75 -8.26 -1.57
N SER A 49 3.96 -7.88 -1.95
CA SER A 49 5.18 -8.55 -1.49
C SER A 49 5.41 -8.31 0.00
N LEU A 50 5.71 -9.38 0.73
CA LEU A 50 6.13 -9.35 2.14
C LEU A 50 7.65 -9.57 2.30
N ARG A 51 8.37 -9.78 1.19
CA ARG A 51 9.83 -9.98 1.19
C ARG A 51 10.55 -8.70 1.62
N ASN A 52 11.61 -8.89 2.41
CA ASN A 52 12.53 -7.82 2.81
C ASN A 52 13.19 -7.18 1.60
N VAL A 53 13.23 -5.85 1.57
CA VAL A 53 14.01 -5.07 0.61
C VAL A 53 15.08 -4.32 1.40
N LEU A 54 16.35 -4.68 1.19
CA LEU A 54 17.48 -4.23 2.02
C LEU A 54 18.50 -3.48 1.16
N SER A 55 19.04 -2.36 1.64
CA SER A 55 20.21 -1.73 1.01
C SER A 55 21.44 -2.62 1.14
N SER A 56 22.41 -2.42 0.26
CA SER A 56 23.70 -3.12 0.27
C SER A 56 24.59 -2.59 1.40
N THR A 57 24.24 -2.92 2.64
CA THR A 57 24.90 -2.40 3.85
C THR A 57 26.36 -2.84 3.96
N ASP A 58 26.73 -3.98 3.37
CA ASP A 58 28.13 -4.43 3.28
C ASP A 58 29.02 -3.50 2.44
N SER A 59 28.40 -2.69 1.57
CA SER A 59 29.05 -1.65 0.77
C SER A 59 28.76 -0.24 1.31
N ASN A 60 28.43 -0.13 2.60
CA ASN A 60 28.08 1.13 3.27
C ASN A 60 26.95 1.92 2.60
N LYS A 61 25.99 1.22 1.97
CA LYS A 61 24.85 1.85 1.31
C LYS A 61 23.62 1.93 2.19
N VAL A 62 22.89 3.04 2.07
CA VAL A 62 21.67 3.36 2.81
C VAL A 62 20.53 3.64 1.84
N ILE A 63 19.28 3.57 2.32
CA ILE A 63 18.12 3.89 1.52
C ILE A 63 17.99 5.41 1.38
N THR A 64 17.83 5.87 0.15
CA THR A 64 17.71 7.29 -0.22
C THR A 64 16.39 7.63 -0.90
N GLY A 65 15.66 6.61 -1.35
CA GLY A 65 14.34 6.77 -1.96
C GLY A 65 13.55 5.47 -2.00
N VAL A 66 12.23 5.59 -2.15
CA VAL A 66 11.29 4.46 -2.17
C VAL A 66 10.22 4.71 -3.23
N ARG A 67 9.72 3.64 -3.86
CA ARG A 67 8.53 3.68 -4.71
C ARG A 67 7.82 2.33 -4.76
N PHE A 68 6.58 2.32 -5.24
CA PHE A 68 5.91 1.08 -5.60
C PHE A 68 6.17 0.70 -7.05
N VAL A 69 6.34 -0.60 -7.29
CA VAL A 69 6.39 -1.19 -8.63
C VAL A 69 5.47 -2.40 -8.68
N LYS A 70 4.67 -2.50 -9.74
CA LYS A 70 3.82 -3.66 -9.98
C LYS A 70 4.47 -4.62 -10.96
N MET A 71 4.61 -5.89 -10.58
CA MET A 71 5.16 -6.94 -11.44
C MET A 71 4.44 -8.27 -11.19
N HIS A 72 4.00 -8.96 -12.25
CA HIS A 72 3.20 -10.21 -12.17
C HIS A 72 1.99 -10.15 -11.22
N GLY A 73 1.32 -8.99 -11.18
CA GLY A 73 0.16 -8.75 -10.30
C GLY A 73 0.50 -8.57 -8.81
N VAL A 74 1.79 -8.52 -8.48
CA VAL A 74 2.30 -8.23 -7.13
C VAL A 74 2.78 -6.78 -7.08
N VAL A 75 2.36 -6.06 -6.05
CA VAL A 75 2.89 -4.75 -5.67
C VAL A 75 4.14 -4.97 -4.81
N HIS A 76 5.25 -4.40 -5.24
CA HIS A 76 6.53 -4.45 -4.56
C HIS A 76 6.94 -3.06 -4.08
N ILE A 77 7.60 -3.01 -2.93
CA ILE A 77 8.44 -1.87 -2.56
C ILE A 77 9.74 -1.98 -3.36
N GLN A 78 10.15 -0.90 -4.01
CA GLN A 78 11.47 -0.76 -4.61
C GLN A 78 12.20 0.37 -3.91
N ILE A 79 13.48 0.16 -3.62
CA ILE A 79 14.33 1.15 -2.94
C ILE A 79 15.39 1.70 -3.89
N GLN A 80 15.73 2.96 -3.69
CA GLN A 80 16.94 3.59 -4.18
C GLN A 80 17.97 3.57 -3.06
N GLU A 81 19.21 3.23 -3.39
CA GLU A 81 20.32 3.19 -2.45
C GLU A 81 21.50 4.04 -2.94
N GLY A 82 22.30 4.53 -1.99
CA GLY A 82 23.54 5.26 -2.24
C GLY A 82 24.53 5.06 -1.10
N ILE A 83 25.82 5.23 -1.38
CA ILE A 83 26.91 5.10 -0.40
C ILE A 83 26.83 6.28 0.57
N LEU A 84 26.77 5.97 1.86
CA LEU A 84 26.84 6.96 2.93
C LEU A 84 28.26 7.50 3.04
N GLN A 85 28.37 8.81 3.19
CA GLN A 85 29.61 9.55 3.39
C GLN A 85 29.55 10.33 4.70
N ARG A 86 30.68 10.92 5.06
CA ARG A 86 30.85 11.75 6.27
C ARG A 86 29.73 12.78 6.37
N TYR A 87 29.27 13.01 7.58
CA TYR A 87 28.24 14.00 7.90
C TYR A 87 26.89 13.74 7.23
N GLY A 88 26.59 12.48 6.88
CA GLY A 88 25.31 12.09 6.30
C GLY A 88 25.14 12.42 4.82
N HIS A 89 26.21 12.82 4.13
CA HIS A 89 26.18 13.00 2.69
C HIS A 89 26.01 11.67 1.96
N ILE A 90 25.41 11.72 0.77
CA ILE A 90 25.31 10.58 -0.14
C ILE A 90 26.22 10.82 -1.34
N ASP A 91 26.99 9.81 -1.73
CA ASP A 91 27.69 9.82 -3.00
C ASP A 91 26.67 9.74 -4.15
N GLU A 92 26.40 10.87 -4.81
CA GLU A 92 25.42 10.97 -5.90
C GLU A 92 25.74 10.02 -7.08
N THR A 93 27.03 9.71 -7.30
CA THR A 93 27.43 8.82 -8.40
C THR A 93 27.15 7.35 -8.11
N SER A 94 26.96 7.00 -6.83
CA SER A 94 26.66 5.64 -6.38
C SER A 94 25.16 5.31 -6.37
N ILE A 95 24.32 6.31 -6.65
CA ILE A 95 22.87 6.21 -6.53
C ILE A 95 22.32 5.25 -7.59
N SER A 96 21.56 4.27 -7.13
CA SER A 96 20.93 3.29 -8.01
C SER A 96 19.65 2.72 -7.40
N TRP A 97 18.68 2.42 -8.27
CA TRP A 97 17.48 1.68 -7.87
C TRP A 97 17.79 0.19 -7.88
N GLN A 98 17.53 -0.50 -6.77
CA GLN A 98 17.68 -1.95 -6.74
C GLN A 98 16.58 -2.62 -7.58
N PRO A 99 16.87 -3.70 -8.32
CA PRO A 99 15.84 -4.47 -8.98
C PRO A 99 14.89 -5.08 -7.95
N VAL A 100 13.58 -5.09 -8.26
CA VAL A 100 12.61 -5.81 -7.43
C VAL A 100 12.76 -7.32 -7.61
N ASP A 101 12.48 -8.06 -6.54
CA ASP A 101 12.42 -9.52 -6.60
C ASP A 101 11.24 -9.96 -7.49
N ASN A 102 11.57 -10.35 -8.71
CA ASN A 102 10.64 -10.67 -9.79
C ASN A 102 10.01 -12.06 -9.64
N PHE A 103 9.47 -12.37 -8.47
CA PHE A 103 8.84 -13.65 -8.22
C PHE A 103 7.41 -13.71 -8.78
N ARG A 104 6.94 -14.93 -9.04
CA ARG A 104 5.54 -15.21 -9.37
C ARG A 104 4.91 -15.93 -8.20
N THR A 105 3.66 -15.61 -7.88
CA THR A 105 2.92 -16.19 -6.74
C THR A 105 2.89 -17.72 -6.76
N ARG A 106 2.83 -18.35 -7.94
CA ARG A 106 2.91 -19.82 -8.10
C ARG A 106 4.19 -20.47 -7.55
N ASN A 107 5.27 -19.69 -7.39
CA ASN A 107 6.58 -20.13 -6.91
C ASN A 107 6.91 -19.53 -5.52
N ALA A 108 5.91 -19.00 -4.83
CA ALA A 108 6.06 -18.29 -3.56
C ALA A 108 4.97 -18.73 -2.58
N ILE A 109 5.19 -18.46 -1.30
CA ILE A 109 4.32 -18.91 -0.22
C ILE A 109 3.43 -17.75 0.23
N GLU A 110 2.11 -17.92 0.14
CA GLU A 110 1.15 -16.95 0.65
C GLU A 110 1.33 -16.74 2.17
N ASP A 111 1.12 -15.51 2.62
CA ASP A 111 1.33 -15.02 3.99
C ASP A 111 2.79 -15.10 4.50
N LYS A 112 3.75 -15.53 3.66
CA LYS A 112 5.20 -15.48 3.94
C LYS A 112 5.95 -14.59 2.95
N ASP A 113 5.77 -14.84 1.66
CA ASP A 113 6.41 -14.09 0.57
C ASP A 113 5.51 -12.98 0.05
N TYR A 114 4.19 -13.19 0.07
CA TYR A 114 3.20 -12.23 -0.39
C TYR A 114 1.90 -12.35 0.39
N MET A 115 1.14 -11.27 0.48
CA MET A 115 -0.24 -11.26 0.95
C MET A 115 -1.18 -11.15 -0.25
N LYS A 116 -2.21 -12.02 -0.30
CA LYS A 116 -3.32 -11.91 -1.25
C LYS A 116 -4.45 -11.09 -0.63
N MET A 117 -4.87 -10.04 -1.33
CA MET A 117 -6.03 -9.27 -0.93
C MET A 117 -7.31 -10.08 -1.11
N THR A 118 -8.15 -10.07 -0.08
CA THR A 118 -9.46 -10.74 -0.04
C THR A 118 -10.47 -9.83 0.66
N TYR A 119 -11.75 -10.19 0.67
CA TYR A 119 -12.78 -9.45 1.39
C TYR A 119 -12.41 -9.16 2.87
N TYR A 120 -11.74 -10.11 3.54
CA TYR A 120 -11.32 -10.00 4.94
C TYR A 120 -9.88 -9.51 5.14
N LYS A 121 -9.05 -9.57 4.09
CA LYS A 121 -7.63 -9.15 4.12
C LYS A 121 -7.42 -8.04 3.08
N ARG A 122 -7.74 -6.80 3.43
CA ARG A 122 -7.67 -5.66 2.49
C ARG A 122 -7.45 -4.32 3.18
N ALA A 123 -6.92 -4.35 4.40
CA ALA A 123 -6.54 -3.14 5.10
C ALA A 123 -5.05 -2.85 4.90
N ILE A 124 -4.68 -1.59 4.95
CA ILE A 124 -3.31 -1.11 5.05
C ILE A 124 -3.22 -0.14 6.22
N ASP A 125 -2.24 -0.35 7.09
CA ASP A 125 -1.95 0.51 8.22
C ASP A 125 -1.20 1.75 7.74
N LEU A 126 -1.61 2.91 8.26
CA LEU A 126 -1.05 4.21 7.98
C LEU A 126 -0.34 4.70 9.24
N ASP A 127 0.97 4.48 9.30
CA ASP A 127 1.81 4.77 10.46
C ASP A 127 3.00 5.65 10.09
N ASP A 128 3.39 6.50 11.03
CA ASP A 128 4.62 7.28 10.97
C ASP A 128 5.73 6.51 11.70
N LEU A 129 6.54 5.78 10.93
CA LEU A 129 7.68 5.04 11.49
C LEU A 129 8.94 5.88 11.44
N LYS A 130 9.56 6.13 12.60
CA LYS A 130 10.83 6.88 12.71
C LYS A 130 11.93 6.01 13.28
N ALA A 131 13.09 6.05 12.63
CA ALA A 131 14.33 5.51 13.16
C ALA A 131 14.75 6.29 14.42
N PRO A 132 15.36 5.63 15.42
CA PRO A 132 15.95 6.31 16.56
C PRO A 132 17.04 7.31 16.14
N PRO A 133 17.41 8.25 17.02
CA PRO A 133 18.60 9.07 16.80
C PRO A 133 19.82 8.23 16.43
N GLU A 134 20.66 8.78 15.54
CA GLU A 134 21.88 8.13 15.06
C GLU A 134 21.66 6.81 14.28
N HIS A 135 20.45 6.60 13.75
CA HIS A 135 20.15 5.49 12.86
C HIS A 135 19.64 5.99 11.50
N VAL A 136 19.82 5.18 10.48
CA VAL A 136 19.29 5.39 9.13
C VAL A 136 18.56 4.15 8.65
N ILE A 137 17.62 4.35 7.73
CA ILE A 137 16.85 3.25 7.15
C ILE A 137 17.72 2.49 6.14
N THR A 138 17.83 1.17 6.34
CA THR A 138 18.59 0.24 5.49
C THR A 138 17.74 -0.94 5.02
N GLY A 139 16.47 -0.98 5.39
CA GLY A 139 15.54 -2.00 4.93
C GLY A 139 14.10 -1.62 5.13
N ILE A 140 13.23 -2.14 4.28
CA ILE A 140 11.79 -1.90 4.32
C ILE A 140 11.08 -3.19 3.91
N LYS A 141 9.97 -3.52 4.57
CA LYS A 141 9.02 -4.53 4.09
C LYS A 141 7.62 -4.22 4.56
N PHE A 142 6.66 -4.88 3.92
CA PHE A 142 5.38 -5.14 4.56
C PHE A 142 5.45 -6.45 5.35
N ARG A 143 4.74 -6.47 6.46
CA ARG A 143 4.33 -7.70 7.14
C ARG A 143 2.81 -7.72 7.25
N ARG A 144 2.26 -8.89 7.55
CA ARG A 144 0.83 -9.07 7.78
C ARG A 144 0.53 -9.03 9.27
N VAL A 145 -0.42 -8.19 9.68
CA VAL A 145 -1.00 -8.19 11.02
C VAL A 145 -2.52 -8.37 10.86
N GLY A 146 -3.05 -9.56 11.20
CA GLY A 146 -4.47 -9.86 10.99
C GLY A 146 -4.87 -9.79 9.51
N GLY A 147 -5.76 -8.86 9.16
CA GLY A 147 -6.19 -8.55 7.78
C GLY A 147 -5.49 -7.34 7.15
N HIS A 148 -4.46 -6.81 7.81
CA HIS A 148 -3.78 -5.56 7.49
C HIS A 148 -2.38 -5.80 6.92
N LEU A 149 -2.01 -4.99 5.93
CA LEU A 149 -0.63 -4.73 5.54
C LEU A 149 -0.06 -3.71 6.52
N ASN A 150 1.01 -4.07 7.20
CA ASN A 150 1.68 -3.25 8.19
C ASN A 150 3.12 -2.98 7.72
N LEU A 151 3.53 -1.72 7.68
CA LEU A 151 4.88 -1.33 7.26
C LEU A 151 5.87 -1.64 8.39
N GLU A 152 7.07 -2.08 8.03
CA GLU A 152 8.17 -2.32 8.97
C GLU A 152 9.48 -1.85 8.32
N ILE A 153 10.23 -1.03 9.06
CA ILE A 153 11.51 -0.46 8.62
C ILE A 153 12.66 -1.07 9.42
N ARG A 154 13.80 -1.28 8.76
CA ARG A 154 15.05 -1.66 9.40
C ARG A 154 15.91 -0.41 9.54
N ALA A 155 16.21 -0.05 10.79
CA ALA A 155 17.09 1.04 11.15
C ALA A 155 18.47 0.49 11.54
N THR A 156 19.54 1.01 10.96
CA THR A 156 20.92 0.62 11.27
C THR A 156 21.65 1.82 11.86
N PRO A 157 22.40 1.65 12.98
CA PRO A 157 23.16 2.73 13.58
C PRO A 157 24.28 3.22 12.66
N ILE A 158 24.58 4.52 12.71
CA ILE A 158 25.64 5.15 11.93
C ILE A 158 26.61 5.92 12.82
N ASN A 159 27.87 5.99 12.39
CA ASN A 159 28.79 7.01 12.86
C ASN A 159 28.63 8.23 11.94
N PHE A 160 27.97 9.28 12.43
CA PHE A 160 27.70 10.48 11.63
C PHE A 160 28.98 11.17 11.14
N THR A 161 30.04 11.19 11.95
CA THR A 161 31.31 11.84 11.59
C THR A 161 32.06 11.09 10.50
N SER A 162 32.15 9.76 10.59
CA SER A 162 32.84 8.95 9.57
C SER A 162 31.96 8.63 8.35
N GLY A 163 30.63 8.67 8.52
CA GLY A 163 29.68 8.29 7.48
C GLY A 163 29.56 6.79 7.29
N GLU A 164 29.77 6.00 8.34
CA GLU A 164 29.83 4.53 8.25
C GLU A 164 28.70 3.88 9.06
N LEU A 165 28.11 2.82 8.50
CA LEU A 165 27.19 1.94 9.22
C LEU A 165 27.95 1.15 10.30
N ILE A 166 27.37 1.08 11.49
CA ILE A 166 27.98 0.39 12.64
C ILE A 166 27.43 -1.04 12.73
N GLU A 167 28.26 -2.02 12.39
CA GLU A 167 27.93 -3.46 12.47
C GLU A 167 26.56 -3.82 11.84
N PRO A 168 26.33 -3.49 10.55
CA PRO A 168 25.08 -3.80 9.88
C PRO A 168 24.76 -5.31 9.95
N GLY A 169 23.48 -5.65 10.11
CA GLY A 169 23.01 -7.03 10.31
C GLY A 169 23.15 -7.55 11.74
N ARG A 170 23.97 -6.93 12.59
CA ARG A 170 24.13 -7.30 14.01
C ARG A 170 23.46 -6.31 14.96
N LYS A 171 23.54 -5.01 14.66
CA LYS A 171 22.97 -3.92 15.48
C LYS A 171 21.73 -3.28 14.87
N ASP A 172 21.15 -3.90 13.84
CA ASP A 172 19.94 -3.41 13.20
C ASP A 172 18.73 -3.54 14.13
N LEU A 173 17.81 -2.57 14.03
CA LEU A 173 16.52 -2.57 14.71
C LEU A 173 15.40 -2.63 13.67
N TRP A 174 14.50 -3.59 13.81
CA TRP A 174 13.25 -3.59 13.05
C TRP A 174 12.18 -2.84 13.85
N ILE A 175 11.58 -1.86 13.21
CA ILE A 175 10.63 -0.91 13.80
C ILE A 175 9.33 -1.03 13.03
N SER A 176 8.25 -1.26 13.75
CA SER A 176 6.88 -1.26 13.26
C SER A 176 5.93 -0.80 14.36
N ASN A 177 4.67 -0.58 13.98
CA ASN A 177 3.60 -0.35 14.93
C ASN A 177 2.73 -1.62 15.05
N ASP A 178 2.83 -2.32 16.19
CA ASP A 178 2.09 -3.54 16.50
C ASP A 178 0.64 -3.31 16.94
N ASN A 179 0.22 -2.05 17.04
CA ASN A 179 -1.15 -1.73 17.43
C ASN A 179 -2.17 -2.36 16.47
N THR A 180 -3.37 -2.66 16.95
CA THR A 180 -4.45 -3.26 16.14
C THR A 180 -5.75 -2.52 16.40
N ASP A 181 -6.73 -2.68 15.51
CA ASP A 181 -8.08 -2.14 15.69
C ASP A 181 -8.82 -2.78 16.88
N GLY A 182 -8.37 -3.95 17.34
CA GLY A 182 -8.85 -4.62 18.56
C GLY A 182 -8.02 -4.34 19.82
N ALA A 183 -7.03 -3.45 19.78
CA ALA A 183 -6.16 -3.22 20.93
C ALA A 183 -6.90 -2.57 22.11
N PRO A 184 -6.62 -2.99 23.36
CA PRO A 184 -7.33 -2.47 24.54
C PRO A 184 -6.99 -1.01 24.86
N ILE A 185 -5.82 -0.53 24.42
CA ILE A 185 -5.34 0.83 24.67
C ILE A 185 -5.01 1.44 23.31
N LYS A 186 -5.66 2.57 22.99
CA LYS A 186 -5.50 3.31 21.72
C LYS A 186 -5.66 2.41 20.47
N PRO A 187 -6.80 1.74 20.25
CA PRO A 187 -6.99 0.92 19.06
C PRO A 187 -6.83 1.75 17.79
N ARG A 188 -6.35 1.11 16.72
CA ARG A 188 -6.27 1.76 15.41
C ARG A 188 -7.65 2.21 14.94
N THR A 189 -7.73 3.38 14.32
CA THR A 189 -8.98 3.92 13.79
C THR A 189 -9.05 3.81 12.27
N ARG A 190 -10.24 3.55 11.75
CA ARG A 190 -10.44 3.45 10.31
C ARG A 190 -10.52 4.85 9.69
N LEU A 191 -9.63 5.14 8.73
CA LEU A 191 -9.80 6.25 7.82
C LEU A 191 -10.97 5.93 6.86
N LYS A 192 -12.09 6.61 7.06
CA LYS A 192 -13.31 6.39 6.28
C LYS A 192 -13.24 7.18 4.98
N LEU A 193 -13.61 6.52 3.89
CA LEU A 193 -13.79 7.16 2.59
C LEU A 193 -15.29 7.44 2.44
N ASP A 194 -15.68 8.70 2.46
CA ASP A 194 -17.07 9.13 2.28
C ASP A 194 -17.36 9.33 0.78
N SER A 195 -18.27 8.51 0.24
CA SER A 195 -18.64 8.48 -1.18
C SER A 195 -17.43 8.59 -2.13
N PRO A 196 -16.48 7.65 -2.05
CA PRO A 196 -15.24 7.72 -2.82
C PRO A 196 -15.53 7.67 -4.32
N ASP A 197 -15.00 8.61 -5.08
CA ASP A 197 -15.03 8.56 -6.56
C ASP A 197 -13.71 8.01 -7.11
N ASN A 198 -13.63 7.86 -8.43
CA ASN A 198 -12.38 7.61 -9.12
C ASN A 198 -11.36 8.73 -8.82
N PRO A 199 -10.21 8.43 -8.19
CA PRO A 199 -9.23 9.43 -7.80
C PRO A 199 -8.70 10.28 -8.96
N LEU A 200 -8.76 9.78 -10.21
CA LEU A 200 -8.32 10.51 -11.40
C LEU A 200 -9.25 11.66 -11.80
N ASN A 201 -10.46 11.74 -11.24
CA ASN A 201 -11.38 12.84 -11.51
C ASN A 201 -11.00 14.11 -10.72
N SER A 202 -10.17 14.00 -9.68
CA SER A 202 -9.74 15.16 -8.90
C SER A 202 -8.71 15.99 -9.66
N LEU A 203 -9.00 17.28 -9.83
CA LEU A 203 -8.03 18.28 -10.30
C LEU A 203 -7.16 18.84 -9.17
N SER A 204 -7.52 18.55 -7.92
CA SER A 204 -6.77 19.03 -6.76
C SER A 204 -5.60 18.08 -6.44
N PRO A 205 -4.45 18.61 -6.03
CA PRO A 205 -3.34 17.79 -5.52
C PRO A 205 -3.78 16.94 -4.33
N SER A 206 -3.22 15.73 -4.24
CA SER A 206 -3.37 14.87 -3.06
C SER A 206 -2.86 15.58 -1.81
N LYS A 207 -3.61 15.48 -0.71
CA LYS A 207 -3.21 15.95 0.62
C LYS A 207 -3.11 14.76 1.54
N ILE A 208 -2.14 14.81 2.46
CA ILE A 208 -2.05 13.83 3.53
C ILE A 208 -3.17 14.13 4.52
N ASP A 209 -4.09 13.20 4.66
CA ASP A 209 -5.24 13.24 5.56
C ASP A 209 -5.26 12.09 6.57
N SER A 210 -4.22 11.25 6.55
CA SER A 210 -4.00 10.17 7.50
C SER A 210 -3.23 10.64 8.73
N GLU A 211 -3.49 9.99 9.86
CA GLU A 211 -2.74 10.14 11.11
C GLU A 211 -2.13 8.80 11.54
N ASN A 212 -1.13 8.83 12.42
CA ASN A 212 -0.59 7.60 13.03
C ASN A 212 -1.69 6.81 13.75
N ASP A 213 -1.56 5.47 13.78
CA ASP A 213 -2.60 4.56 14.29
C ASP A 213 -3.92 4.63 13.49
N GLN A 214 -3.86 5.01 12.22
CA GLN A 214 -4.98 4.81 11.30
C GLN A 214 -4.76 3.61 10.39
N TYR A 215 -5.84 3.13 9.81
CA TYR A 215 -5.80 2.18 8.71
C TYR A 215 -6.86 2.52 7.69
N LEU A 216 -6.58 2.18 6.45
CA LEU A 216 -7.53 2.29 5.35
C LEU A 216 -7.86 0.90 4.82
N GLN A 217 -9.11 0.70 4.40
CA GLN A 217 -9.52 -0.53 3.70
C GLN A 217 -9.74 -0.26 2.22
N PHE A 218 -9.10 -1.07 1.38
CA PHE A 218 -9.41 -1.08 -0.05
C PHE A 218 -10.88 -1.45 -0.25
N THR A 219 -11.58 -0.63 -1.02
CA THR A 219 -13.01 -0.77 -1.28
C THR A 219 -13.32 -0.39 -2.72
N TYR A 220 -14.59 -0.42 -3.07
CA TYR A 220 -15.10 0.12 -4.31
C TYR A 220 -15.50 1.58 -4.13
N SER A 221 -15.45 2.32 -5.23
CA SER A 221 -16.04 3.66 -5.40
C SER A 221 -17.55 3.67 -5.18
N ASP A 222 -18.12 4.84 -4.95
CA ASP A 222 -19.53 5.02 -4.65
C ASP A 222 -20.43 4.49 -5.79
N ILE A 223 -21.51 3.80 -5.40
CA ILE A 223 -22.43 3.15 -6.33
C ILE A 223 -23.14 4.18 -7.21
N ASP A 224 -23.47 5.35 -6.66
CA ASP A 224 -24.13 6.40 -7.43
C ASP A 224 -23.16 7.12 -8.35
N LEU A 225 -21.88 7.26 -7.96
CA LEU A 225 -20.88 8.01 -8.74
C LEU A 225 -20.33 7.24 -9.95
N ASP A 226 -20.04 5.94 -9.80
CA ASP A 226 -19.48 5.14 -10.91
C ASP A 226 -19.94 3.69 -10.94
N ALA A 227 -21.03 3.34 -10.25
CA ALA A 227 -21.52 1.98 -10.12
C ALA A 227 -20.48 1.00 -9.55
N ALA A 228 -19.68 1.45 -8.59
CA ALA A 228 -18.71 0.63 -7.84
C ALA A 228 -17.68 -0.07 -8.74
N GLN A 229 -17.33 0.55 -9.88
CA GLN A 229 -16.44 -0.06 -10.88
C GLN A 229 -14.96 0.17 -10.56
N THR A 230 -14.64 1.14 -9.70
CA THR A 230 -13.25 1.51 -9.38
C THR A 230 -12.85 0.95 -8.02
N THR A 231 -11.66 0.33 -7.93
CA THR A 231 -11.06 0.00 -6.64
C THR A 231 -10.34 1.21 -6.07
N VAL A 232 -10.65 1.58 -4.84
CA VAL A 232 -10.07 2.73 -4.14
C VAL A 232 -9.43 2.30 -2.82
N PRO A 233 -8.35 2.98 -2.38
CA PRO A 233 -7.64 4.03 -3.09
C PRO A 233 -6.77 3.47 -4.22
N TYR A 234 -6.30 4.37 -5.07
CA TYR A 234 -5.19 4.07 -5.97
C TYR A 234 -3.87 4.09 -5.21
N LEU A 235 -2.94 3.25 -5.64
CA LEU A 235 -1.56 3.31 -5.19
C LEU A 235 -0.78 4.22 -6.14
N ASP A 236 -0.20 5.27 -5.59
CA ASP A 236 0.68 6.14 -6.32
C ASP A 236 2.07 5.49 -6.46
N THR A 237 2.54 5.35 -7.71
CA THR A 237 3.85 4.75 -8.02
C THR A 237 4.97 5.79 -8.14
N GLN A 238 4.68 7.06 -7.86
CA GLN A 238 5.69 8.11 -7.82
C GLN A 238 6.80 7.76 -6.82
N MET A 239 8.02 8.22 -7.14
CA MET A 239 9.15 8.05 -6.23
C MET A 239 9.08 9.06 -5.11
N VAL A 240 9.35 8.59 -3.90
CA VAL A 240 9.57 9.41 -2.72
C VAL A 240 11.07 9.41 -2.45
N SER A 241 11.75 10.46 -2.91
CA SER A 241 13.19 10.67 -2.73
C SER A 241 13.46 12.15 -2.52
N PRO A 242 14.22 12.55 -1.48
CA PRO A 242 14.69 13.91 -1.32
C PRO A 242 15.60 14.35 -2.47
N GLN A 243 15.61 15.66 -2.75
CA GLN A 243 16.58 16.32 -3.63
C GLN A 243 17.19 17.52 -2.90
N PRO A 244 18.50 17.51 -2.57
CA PRO A 244 19.48 16.46 -2.89
C PRO A 244 19.24 15.14 -2.12
N PRO A 245 19.82 14.01 -2.58
CA PRO A 245 19.68 12.71 -1.94
C PRO A 245 20.26 12.70 -0.52
N VAL A 246 19.49 12.19 0.44
CA VAL A 246 19.91 12.05 1.84
C VAL A 246 19.47 10.68 2.39
N PRO A 247 20.10 10.16 3.46
CA PRO A 247 19.63 8.96 4.13
C PRO A 247 18.22 9.18 4.68
N LEU A 248 17.32 8.21 4.46
CA LEU A 248 15.99 8.27 5.07
C LEU A 248 16.06 7.91 6.56
N SER A 249 15.35 8.66 7.40
CA SER A 249 15.17 8.38 8.82
C SER A 249 13.74 7.96 9.18
N GLY A 250 12.79 8.15 8.27
CA GLY A 250 11.36 8.08 8.57
C GLY A 250 10.78 9.43 9.03
#